data_AF-A0AA39STH3-F1
#
_entry.id   AF-A0AA39STH3-F1
#
_cell.length_a   1.000
_cell.length_b   1.000
_cell.length_c   1.000
_cell.angle_alpha   90.00
_cell.angle_beta   90.00
_cell.angle_gamma   90.00
#
_symmetry.space_group_name_H-M   'P 1'
#
loop_
_entity.id
_entity.type
_entity.pdbx_description
1 polymer ?
#
loop_
_entity_poly.entity_id
_entity_poly.type
_entity_poly.pdbx_seq_one_letter_code
_entity_poly.pdbx_strand_id
1 'polypeptide(L)'
;MAAKGSKCPVFLFFSVNASGQFCGVAEMIGRVDFNRNMDFWQQDKWNGYFPVKWHIIKDVPNPQLRHIILENNDNKPVTNSRDTQEVRFPQGTEMLNIFKNYASKTSILDDFEFYENRQKVMQEKRIRPSMPNFDLIQQKADELTSGLQSVVLSAAKKVEEPCKE
;
A
#
# COMPACT_ATOMS: atom_id res chain seq x y z
N MET A 1 12.87 -33.34 29.43
CA MET A 1 13.64 -32.19 29.96
C MET A 1 13.34 -30.98 29.07
N ALA A 2 12.59 -29.99 29.56
CA ALA A 2 12.38 -28.74 28.85
C ALA A 2 13.61 -27.84 29.08
N ALA A 3 14.40 -27.62 28.04
CA ALA A 3 15.55 -26.71 28.11
C ALA A 3 15.07 -25.26 28.27
N LYS A 4 15.72 -24.52 29.17
CA LYS A 4 15.55 -23.08 29.38
C LYS A 4 15.53 -22.31 28.06
N GLY A 5 14.44 -21.58 27.80
CA GLY A 5 14.44 -20.36 26.97
C GLY A 5 14.74 -20.50 25.49
N SER A 6 14.40 -21.62 24.83
CA SER A 6 14.53 -21.73 23.38
C SER A 6 13.70 -20.65 22.69
N LYS A 7 14.35 -19.66 22.07
CA LYS A 7 13.70 -18.72 21.16
C LYS A 7 13.13 -19.55 20.01
N CYS A 8 11.82 -19.55 19.84
CA CYS A 8 11.17 -20.10 18.66
C CYS A 8 11.14 -18.99 17.60
N PRO A 9 12.01 -19.02 16.58
CA PRO A 9 12.00 -18.00 15.55
C PRO A 9 10.71 -18.11 14.73
N VAL A 10 10.15 -16.96 14.36
CA VAL A 10 8.98 -16.89 13.48
C VAL A 10 9.45 -16.43 12.12
N PHE A 11 9.33 -17.30 11.12
CA PHE A 11 9.62 -16.98 9.74
C PHE A 11 8.34 -16.63 8.98
N LEU A 12 8.44 -15.66 8.09
CA LEU A 12 7.38 -15.12 7.27
C LEU A 12 7.77 -15.31 5.81
N PHE A 13 6.93 -16.03 5.05
CA PHE A 13 7.08 -16.19 3.61
C PHE A 13 6.22 -15.15 2.90
N PHE A 14 6.85 -14.23 2.19
CA PHE A 14 6.16 -13.13 1.52
C PHE A 14 5.72 -13.54 0.11
N SER A 15 4.48 -13.23 -0.23
CA SER A 15 3.88 -13.43 -1.55
C SER A 15 2.92 -12.28 -1.84
N VAL A 16 3.01 -11.69 -3.03
CA VAL A 16 2.08 -10.65 -3.48
C VAL A 16 0.88 -11.30 -4.14
N ASN A 17 -0.33 -10.85 -3.79
CA ASN A 17 -1.57 -11.37 -4.38
C ASN A 17 -1.52 -11.32 -5.91
N ALA A 18 -1.94 -12.43 -6.54
CA ALA A 18 -1.96 -12.61 -7.99
C ALA A 18 -0.60 -12.53 -8.71
N SER A 19 0.53 -12.47 -8.00
CA SER A 19 1.87 -12.51 -8.63
C SER A 19 2.27 -13.87 -9.17
N GLY A 20 1.67 -14.96 -8.65
CA GLY A 20 2.02 -16.33 -9.03
C GLY A 20 3.35 -16.82 -8.44
N GLN A 21 3.94 -16.11 -7.48
CA GLN A 21 5.22 -16.43 -6.86
C GLN A 21 5.30 -15.95 -5.41
N PHE A 22 6.23 -16.54 -4.65
CA PHE A 22 6.70 -15.95 -3.40
C PHE A 22 7.97 -15.12 -3.67
N CYS A 23 8.16 -14.01 -2.97
CA CYS A 23 9.25 -13.04 -3.23
C CYS A 23 10.34 -12.99 -2.15
N GLY A 24 10.16 -13.68 -1.01
CA GLY A 24 11.21 -13.76 -0.01
C GLY A 24 10.80 -14.34 1.33
N VAL A 25 11.78 -14.37 2.24
CA VAL A 25 11.66 -14.89 3.61
C VAL A 25 12.24 -13.88 4.58
N ALA A 26 11.48 -13.54 5.61
CA ALA A 26 11.94 -12.71 6.72
C ALA A 26 11.67 -13.37 8.07
N GLU A 27 12.38 -12.94 9.10
CA GLU A 27 12.18 -13.33 10.49
C GLU A 27 11.53 -12.17 11.26
N MET A 28 10.50 -12.45 12.05
CA MET A 28 9.95 -11.50 13.01
C MET A 28 10.91 -11.39 14.20
N ILE A 29 11.53 -10.21 14.38
CA ILE A 29 12.59 -9.98 15.38
C ILE A 29 12.10 -9.20 16.61
N GLY A 30 10.82 -8.88 16.68
CA GLY A 30 10.22 -8.14 17.80
C GLY A 30 8.70 -8.31 17.83
N ARG A 31 8.08 -7.90 18.94
CA ARG A 31 6.63 -7.94 19.12
C ARG A 31 5.93 -6.84 18.31
N VAL A 32 4.62 -7.01 18.12
CA VAL A 32 3.77 -5.97 17.53
C VAL A 32 3.59 -4.82 18.52
N ASP A 33 3.82 -3.60 18.04
CA ASP A 33 3.49 -2.35 18.71
C ASP A 33 2.29 -1.70 18.00
N PHE A 34 1.13 -1.72 18.63
CA PHE A 34 -0.10 -1.13 18.10
C PHE A 34 -0.21 0.38 18.35
N ASN A 35 0.69 0.97 19.14
CA ASN A 35 0.68 2.41 19.41
C ASN A 35 1.45 3.20 18.34
N ARG A 36 2.11 2.50 17.41
CA ARG A 36 2.94 3.10 16.38
C ARG A 36 2.50 2.64 14.99
N ASN A 37 1.98 3.59 14.22
CA ASN A 37 1.64 3.38 12.82
C ASN A 37 2.78 3.82 11.91
N MET A 38 2.83 3.21 10.72
CA MET A 38 3.77 3.55 9.67
C MET A 38 3.05 4.30 8.56
N ASP A 39 3.62 5.40 8.11
CA ASP A 39 3.05 6.34 7.13
C ASP A 39 3.51 6.09 5.68
N PHE A 40 4.42 5.14 5.49
CA PHE A 40 4.92 4.73 4.17
C PHE A 40 3.98 3.78 3.41
N TRP A 41 2.90 3.30 4.03
CA TRP A 41 1.93 2.46 3.34
C TRP A 41 1.11 3.25 2.31
N GLN A 42 0.72 2.58 1.23
CA GLN A 42 -0.11 3.18 0.19
C GLN A 42 -1.54 3.51 0.69
N GLN A 43 -2.05 2.73 1.64
CA GLN A 43 -3.37 2.89 2.24
C GLN A 43 -3.23 3.00 3.76
N ASP A 44 -3.99 3.92 4.37
CA ASP A 44 -3.97 4.18 5.81
C ASP A 44 -4.88 3.21 6.59
N LYS A 45 -4.80 1.91 6.26
CA LYS A 45 -5.61 0.85 6.90
C LYS A 45 -4.83 -0.04 7.85
N TRP A 46 -3.50 0.03 7.82
CA TRP A 46 -2.64 -0.83 8.60
C TRP A 46 -2.29 -0.17 9.93
N ASN A 47 -2.65 -0.83 11.02
CA ASN A 47 -2.42 -0.36 12.39
C ASN A 47 -1.31 -1.17 13.04
N GLY A 48 -0.38 -0.48 13.69
CA GLY A 48 0.77 -1.05 14.36
C GLY A 48 1.94 -1.40 13.43
N TYR A 49 3.00 -1.90 14.06
CA TYR A 49 4.25 -2.29 13.40
C TYR A 49 4.96 -3.37 14.22
N PHE A 50 5.70 -4.25 13.53
CA PHE A 50 6.71 -5.10 14.14
C PHE A 50 7.96 -5.16 13.26
N PRO A 51 9.16 -5.23 13.86
CA PRO A 51 10.40 -5.30 13.09
C PRO A 51 10.59 -6.70 12.50
N VAL A 52 11.08 -6.73 11.25
CA VAL A 52 11.48 -7.96 10.55
C VAL A 52 12.91 -7.86 10.06
N LYS A 53 13.58 -9.01 9.95
CA LYS A 53 14.88 -9.16 9.28
C LYS A 53 14.71 -10.01 8.03
N TRP A 54 14.96 -9.44 6.86
CA TRP A 54 15.00 -10.20 5.61
C TRP A 54 16.21 -11.13 5.58
N HIS A 55 15.98 -12.40 5.27
CA HIS A 55 17.03 -13.42 5.12
C HIS A 55 17.24 -13.81 3.66
N ILE A 56 16.15 -13.88 2.89
CA ILE A 56 16.19 -14.23 1.46
C ILE A 56 15.25 -13.28 0.72
N ILE A 57 15.76 -12.62 -0.32
CA ILE A 57 14.98 -11.75 -1.22
C ILE A 57 15.20 -12.26 -2.64
N LYS A 58 14.23 -13.04 -3.15
CA LYS A 58 14.23 -13.56 -4.52
C LYS A 58 12.89 -14.18 -4.86
N ASP A 59 12.59 -14.24 -6.15
CA ASP A 59 11.34 -14.81 -6.63
C ASP A 59 11.42 -16.33 -6.76
N VAL A 60 10.42 -17.03 -6.21
CA VAL A 60 10.22 -18.47 -6.33
C VAL A 60 8.81 -18.73 -6.89
N PRO A 61 8.69 -19.22 -8.14
CA PRO A 61 7.39 -19.45 -8.78
C PRO A 61 6.54 -20.49 -8.05
N ASN A 62 5.23 -20.28 -8.01
CA ASN A 62 4.28 -21.20 -7.37
C ASN A 62 4.40 -22.68 -7.80
N PRO A 63 4.71 -23.03 -9.07
CA PRO A 63 4.92 -24.42 -9.45
C PRO A 63 6.00 -25.16 -8.63
N GLN A 64 6.98 -24.43 -8.08
CA GLN A 64 8.01 -25.01 -7.21
C GLN A 64 7.49 -25.36 -5.81
N LEU A 65 6.35 -24.81 -5.38
CA LEU A 65 5.83 -24.92 -4.02
C LEU A 65 4.46 -25.61 -3.95
N ARG A 66 3.71 -25.68 -5.07
CA ARG A 66 2.32 -26.18 -5.12
C ARG A 66 2.11 -27.63 -4.65
N HIS A 67 3.18 -28.42 -4.58
CA HIS A 67 3.12 -29.80 -4.11
C HIS A 67 3.09 -29.90 -2.58
N ILE A 68 3.41 -28.82 -1.88
CA ILE A 68 3.35 -28.74 -0.42
C ILE A 68 1.89 -28.51 -0.04
N ILE A 69 1.29 -29.54 0.56
CA ILE A 69 -0.11 -29.54 0.97
C ILE A 69 -0.23 -29.21 2.45
N LEU A 70 -1.17 -28.32 2.79
CA LEU A 70 -1.42 -27.87 4.15
C LEU A 70 -2.69 -28.55 4.71
N GLU A 71 -2.49 -29.52 5.60
CA GLU A 71 -3.59 -30.21 6.29
C GLU A 71 -4.48 -29.27 7.11
N ASN A 72 -3.89 -28.21 7.66
CA ASN A 72 -4.59 -27.17 8.43
C ASN A 72 -5.23 -26.08 7.55
N ASN A 73 -5.31 -26.29 6.23
CA ASN A 73 -5.95 -25.40 5.27
C ASN A 73 -6.72 -26.21 4.21
N ASP A 74 -7.62 -27.09 4.65
CA ASP A 74 -8.46 -27.93 3.78
C ASP A 74 -7.68 -28.78 2.76
N ASN A 75 -6.45 -29.18 3.08
CA ASN A 75 -5.54 -29.85 2.16
C ASN A 75 -5.30 -29.07 0.85
N LYS A 76 -5.36 -27.74 0.91
CA LYS A 76 -5.00 -26.88 -0.22
C LYS A 76 -3.48 -26.75 -0.32
N PRO A 77 -2.95 -26.49 -1.53
CA PRO A 77 -1.55 -26.13 -1.71
C PRO A 77 -1.17 -24.89 -0.89
N VAL A 78 0.08 -24.83 -0.42
CA VAL A 78 0.60 -23.65 0.30
C VAL A 78 0.50 -22.36 -0.52
N THR A 79 0.50 -22.46 -1.85
CA THR A 79 0.33 -21.33 -2.78
C THR A 79 -1.07 -20.71 -2.76
N ASN A 80 -2.04 -21.38 -2.12
CA ASN A 80 -3.43 -20.93 -1.98
C ASN A 80 -3.72 -20.40 -0.57
N SER A 81 -2.68 -20.21 0.23
CA SER A 81 -2.76 -19.67 1.59
C SER A 81 -3.28 -18.23 1.57
N ARG A 82 -4.10 -17.90 2.57
CA ARG A 82 -4.44 -16.50 2.88
C ARG A 82 -3.34 -15.86 3.72
N ASP A 83 -3.41 -14.54 3.85
CA ASP A 83 -2.51 -13.79 4.72
C ASP A 83 -2.49 -14.40 6.14
N THR A 84 -1.31 -14.49 6.74
CA THR A 84 -1.05 -15.10 8.06
C THR A 84 -1.36 -16.59 8.22
N GLN A 85 -1.61 -17.35 7.13
CA GLN A 85 -1.77 -18.81 7.20
C GLN A 85 -0.55 -19.47 7.87
N GLU A 86 -0.79 -20.23 8.93
CA GLU A 86 0.25 -21.01 9.59
C GLU A 86 0.68 -22.19 8.71
N VAL A 87 2.00 -22.30 8.50
CA VAL A 87 2.63 -23.47 7.87
C VAL A 87 3.35 -24.24 8.97
N ARG A 88 2.97 -25.51 9.16
CA ARG A 88 3.59 -26.37 10.18
C ARG A 88 5.06 -26.62 9.86
N PHE A 89 5.82 -26.98 10.91
CA PHE A 89 7.27 -27.13 10.85
C PHE A 89 7.81 -28.01 9.70
N PRO A 90 7.23 -29.19 9.37
CA PRO A 90 7.70 -30.01 8.26
C PRO A 90 7.60 -29.29 6.91
N GLN A 91 6.41 -28.76 6.59
CA GLN A 91 6.16 -28.01 5.35
C GLN A 91 7.00 -26.72 5.30
N GLY A 92 7.14 -26.02 6.42
CA GLY A 92 7.93 -24.79 6.49
C GLY A 92 9.43 -25.04 6.23
N THR A 93 9.95 -26.19 6.69
CA THR A 93 11.34 -26.61 6.43
C THR A 93 11.54 -26.94 4.96
N GLU A 94 10.58 -27.62 4.33
CA GLU A 94 10.59 -27.92 2.90
C GLU A 94 10.57 -26.63 2.06
N MET A 95 9.66 -25.70 2.38
CA MET A 95 9.61 -24.38 1.75
C MET A 95 10.97 -23.66 1.85
N LEU A 96 11.58 -23.64 3.05
CA LEU A 96 12.87 -23.00 3.25
C LEU A 96 13.99 -23.65 2.42
N ASN A 97 13.97 -24.98 2.30
CA ASN A 97 14.93 -25.71 1.47
C ASN A 97 14.77 -25.38 -0.02
N ILE A 98 13.53 -25.30 -0.53
CA ILE A 98 13.23 -24.86 -1.90
C ILE A 98 13.72 -23.43 -2.11
N PHE A 99 13.41 -22.53 -1.18
CA PHE A 99 13.92 -21.16 -1.21
C PHE A 99 15.44 -21.13 -1.23
N LYS A 100 16.14 -21.93 -0.43
CA LYS A 100 17.61 -21.94 -0.43
C LYS A 100 18.18 -22.39 -1.78
N ASN A 101 17.64 -23.45 -2.36
CA ASN A 101 18.22 -24.13 -3.52
C ASN A 101 17.75 -23.60 -4.88
N TYR A 102 16.61 -22.90 -4.94
CA TYR A 102 16.10 -22.36 -6.20
C TYR A 102 17.02 -21.26 -6.74
N ALA A 103 17.58 -21.46 -7.93
CA ALA A 103 18.38 -20.45 -8.62
C ALA A 103 17.45 -19.44 -9.31
N SER A 104 17.04 -18.42 -8.56
CA SER A 104 16.21 -17.35 -9.11
C SER A 104 17.00 -16.44 -10.04
N LYS A 105 16.29 -15.89 -11.03
CA LYS A 105 16.83 -14.91 -11.98
C LYS A 105 16.32 -13.49 -11.71
N THR A 106 15.33 -13.35 -10.83
CA THR A 106 14.65 -12.09 -10.57
C THR A 106 14.37 -11.89 -9.08
N SER A 107 14.31 -10.64 -8.67
CA SER A 107 13.87 -10.21 -7.35
C SER A 107 13.32 -8.80 -7.39
N ILE A 108 12.59 -8.41 -6.35
CA ILE A 108 12.15 -7.02 -6.16
C ILE A 108 13.32 -6.00 -6.15
N LEU A 109 14.55 -6.44 -5.86
CA LEU A 109 15.71 -5.55 -5.86
C LEU A 109 16.14 -5.12 -7.26
N ASP A 110 15.77 -5.89 -8.30
CA ASP A 110 16.06 -5.53 -9.69
C ASP A 110 15.27 -4.27 -10.11
N ASP A 111 14.12 -4.04 -9.46
CA ASP A 111 13.22 -2.90 -9.69
C ASP A 111 13.40 -1.78 -8.64
N PHE A 112 14.48 -1.79 -7.85
CA PHE A 112 14.63 -0.87 -6.72
C PHE A 112 14.53 0.61 -7.13
N GLU A 113 15.17 0.99 -8.23
CA GLU A 113 15.12 2.37 -8.74
C GLU A 113 13.71 2.79 -9.17
N PHE A 114 12.92 1.86 -9.72
CA PHE A 114 11.52 2.12 -10.07
C PHE A 114 10.70 2.47 -8.81
N TYR A 115 10.86 1.71 -7.73
CA TYR A 115 10.12 1.96 -6.48
C TYR A 115 10.56 3.25 -5.80
N GLU A 116 11.86 3.55 -5.77
CA GLU A 116 12.40 4.81 -5.25
C GLU A 116 11.79 6.03 -5.98
N ASN A 117 11.79 6.00 -7.31
CA ASN A 117 11.22 7.08 -8.11
C ASN A 117 9.71 7.21 -7.91
N ARG A 118 8.99 6.08 -7.85
CA ARG A 118 7.54 6.07 -7.62
C ARG A 118 7.17 6.62 -6.24
N GLN A 119 7.97 6.33 -5.20
CA GLN A 119 7.77 6.86 -3.86
C GLN A 119 7.91 8.38 -3.82
N LYS A 120 8.94 8.95 -4.46
CA LYS A 120 9.14 10.41 -4.55
C LYS A 120 7.94 11.11 -5.18
N VAL A 121 7.46 10.60 -6.31
CA VAL A 121 6.26 11.15 -7.00
C VAL A 121 5.02 11.07 -6.12
N MET A 122 4.83 10.00 -5.35
CA MET A 122 3.69 9.86 -4.43
C MET A 122 3.78 10.85 -3.25
N GLN A 123 4.96 11.07 -2.70
CA GLN A 123 5.17 12.03 -1.61
C GLN A 123 4.93 13.47 -2.07
N GLU A 124 5.41 13.85 -3.26
CA GLU A 124 5.16 15.18 -3.82
C GLU A 124 3.67 15.48 -4.01
N LYS A 125 2.88 14.47 -4.40
CA LYS A 125 1.41 14.58 -4.53
C LYS A 125 0.71 14.69 -3.18
N ARG A 126 1.26 14.12 -2.10
CA ARG A 126 0.74 14.31 -0.74
C ARG A 126 1.08 15.70 -0.19
N ILE A 127 2.24 16.25 -0.54
CA ILE A 127 2.73 17.56 -0.07
C ILE A 127 2.07 18.73 -0.83
N ARG A 128 1.74 18.56 -2.11
CA ARG A 128 0.94 19.52 -2.87
C ARG A 128 -0.54 19.20 -2.69
N PRO A 129 -1.29 19.91 -1.82
CA PRO A 129 -2.73 19.78 -1.87
C PRO A 129 -3.14 20.20 -3.28
N SER A 130 -4.07 19.47 -3.89
CA SER A 130 -4.75 19.97 -5.09
C SER A 130 -5.21 21.40 -4.80
N MET A 131 -4.60 22.38 -5.47
CA MET A 131 -5.18 23.71 -5.58
C MET A 131 -6.65 23.51 -5.99
N PRO A 132 -7.62 24.14 -5.32
CA PRO A 132 -8.98 24.11 -5.81
C PRO A 132 -8.94 24.55 -7.27
N ASN A 133 -9.61 23.79 -8.12
CA ASN A 133 -9.68 24.03 -9.56
C ASN A 133 -9.84 25.53 -9.84
N PHE A 134 -8.82 26.15 -10.42
CA PHE A 134 -8.81 27.60 -10.68
C PHE A 134 -10.01 27.99 -11.55
N ASP A 135 -10.49 27.06 -12.38
CA ASP A 135 -11.69 27.21 -13.21
C ASP A 135 -12.96 27.42 -12.40
N LEU A 136 -13.09 26.79 -11.22
CA LEU A 136 -14.28 26.93 -10.35
C LEU A 136 -14.28 28.28 -9.60
N ILE A 137 -13.09 28.79 -9.28
CA ILE A 137 -12.92 30.11 -8.65
C ILE A 137 -13.17 31.21 -9.69
N GLN A 138 -12.70 31.03 -10.92
CA GLN A 138 -12.95 31.97 -12.03
C GLN A 138 -14.44 32.03 -12.37
N GLN A 139 -15.12 30.88 -12.50
CA GLN A 139 -16.58 30.85 -12.75
C GLN A 139 -17.39 31.55 -11.66
N LYS A 140 -17.01 31.39 -10.38
CA LYS A 140 -17.66 32.11 -9.28
C LYS A 140 -17.37 33.62 -9.29
N ALA A 141 -16.17 34.03 -9.69
CA ALA A 141 -15.81 35.45 -9.82
C ALA A 141 -16.57 36.11 -10.99
N ASP A 142 -16.77 35.37 -12.08
CA ASP A 142 -17.49 35.83 -13.28
C ASP A 142 -19.01 35.92 -13.01
N GLU A 143 -19.59 35.02 -12.22
CA GLU A 143 -20.99 35.11 -11.78
C GLU A 143 -21.24 36.30 -10.84
N LEU A 144 -20.34 36.57 -9.88
CA LEU A 144 -20.46 37.73 -8.98
C LEU A 144 -20.33 39.05 -9.73
N THR A 145 -19.43 39.13 -10.72
CA THR A 145 -19.24 40.35 -11.52
C THR A 145 -20.41 40.60 -12.47
N SER A 146 -21.02 39.55 -13.03
CA SER A 146 -22.28 39.64 -13.80
C SER A 146 -23.45 40.15 -12.93
N GLY A 147 -23.57 39.62 -11.71
CA GLY A 147 -24.56 40.05 -10.73
C GLY A 147 -24.46 41.53 -10.38
N LEU A 148 -23.27 42.03 -10.06
CA LEU A 148 -23.07 43.45 -9.75
C LEU A 148 -23.37 44.37 -10.95
N GLN A 149 -22.98 43.99 -12.17
CA GLN A 149 -23.29 44.78 -13.37
C GLN A 149 -24.80 44.93 -13.59
N SER A 150 -25.58 43.86 -13.38
CA SER A 150 -27.04 43.91 -13.50
C SER A 150 -27.71 44.85 -12.50
N VAL A 151 -27.21 44.90 -11.27
CA VAL A 151 -27.73 45.76 -10.21
C VAL A 151 -27.40 47.22 -10.49
N VAL A 152 -26.18 47.52 -10.94
CA VAL A 152 -25.75 48.89 -11.30
C VAL A 152 -26.56 49.42 -12.50
N LEU A 153 -26.83 48.60 -13.51
CA LEU A 153 -27.69 48.96 -14.65
C LEU A 153 -29.15 49.24 -14.25
N SER A 154 -29.68 48.51 -13.26
CA SER A 154 -31.03 48.73 -12.74
C SER A 154 -31.15 50.01 -11.89
N ALA A 155 -30.08 50.39 -11.18
CA ALA A 155 -30.02 51.62 -10.40
C ALA A 155 -29.88 52.86 -11.30
N ALA A 156 -29.13 52.76 -12.40
CA ALA A 156 -28.97 53.85 -13.37
C ALA A 156 -30.27 54.21 -14.12
N LYS A 157 -31.18 53.24 -14.30
CA LYS A 157 -32.49 53.49 -14.95
C LYS A 157 -33.51 54.19 -14.05
N LYS A 158 -33.26 54.34 -12.75
CA LYS A 158 -34.23 54.93 -11.80
C LYS A 158 -34.08 56.45 -11.61
N VAL A 159 -33.24 57.12 -12.40
CA VAL A 159 -32.92 58.56 -12.25
C VAL A 159 -33.52 59.43 -13.38
N GLU A 160 -34.08 58.88 -14.45
CA GLU A 160 -34.75 59.67 -15.49
C GLU A 160 -36.27 59.42 -15.52
N GLU A 161 -37.02 60.19 -14.72
CA GLU A 161 -38.40 60.52 -15.06
C GLU A 161 -38.60 62.03 -14.82
N PRO A 162 -38.79 62.86 -15.88
CA PRO A 162 -38.97 64.30 -15.73
C PRO A 162 -40.40 64.63 -15.32
N CYS A 163 -40.53 65.47 -14.29
CA CYS A 163 -41.79 66.10 -13.88
C CYS A 163 -42.36 66.88 -15.08
N LYS A 164 -43.58 66.56 -15.51
CA LYS A 164 -44.34 67.36 -16.48
C LYS A 164 -45.49 68.04 -15.77
N GLU A 165 -45.58 69.34 -16.01
CA GLU A 165 -46.59 70.32 -15.55
C GLU A 165 -48.04 69.91 -15.85
#